data_AF-A0A357BSW5-F1
#
_entry.id   AF-A0A357BSW5-F1
#
_cell.length_a   1.000
_cell.length_b   1.000
_cell.length_c   1.000
_cell.angle_alpha   90.00
_cell.angle_beta   90.00
_cell.angle_gamma   90.00
#
_symmetry.space_group_name_H-M   'P 1'
#
loop_
_entity.id
_entity.type
_entity.pdbx_description
1 polymer ?
#
loop_
_entity_poly.entity_id
_entity_poly.type
_entity_poly.pdbx_seq_one_letter_code
_entity_poly.pdbx_strand_id
1 'polypeptide(L)'
;MHLSFQIDLLKNCLDEQVWAYRLTKPITKEFEGFFSSFGTLKYPLGDSFSFIKLETKDFLLTGNIGLCELKLTIKHGAHSSYIKETFEAALLNYLKKEVKDGDKDI
;
A
#
# COMPACT_ATOMS: atom_id res chain seq x y z
N MET A 1 -1.64 4.85 21.23
CA MET A 1 -1.81 3.98 20.05
C MET A 1 -0.77 4.41 19.02
N HIS A 2 0.31 3.65 18.82
CA HIS A 2 1.28 3.99 17.77
C HIS A 2 0.62 3.67 16.43
N LEU A 3 0.25 4.70 15.68
CA LEU A 3 -0.27 4.53 14.32
C LEU A 3 0.86 3.95 13.46
N SER A 4 0.64 2.78 12.86
CA SER A 4 1.63 2.13 11.98
C SER A 4 1.88 2.91 10.69
N PHE A 5 1.09 3.96 10.42
CA PHE A 5 1.25 4.87 9.30
C PHE A 5 0.46 6.17 9.51
N GLN A 6 0.86 7.23 8.81
CA GLN A 6 0.07 8.46 8.63
C GLN A 6 -0.62 8.45 7.27
N ILE A 7 -1.78 9.11 7.17
CA ILE A 7 -2.57 9.17 5.94
C ILE A 7 -2.80 10.63 5.55
N ASP A 8 -2.41 11.00 4.33
CA ASP A 8 -2.74 12.27 3.71
C ASP A 8 -3.74 12.05 2.56
N LEU A 9 -4.85 12.80 2.55
CA LEU A 9 -5.74 12.86 1.38
C LEU A 9 -5.18 13.90 0.39
N LEU A 10 -4.79 13.43 -0.78
CA LEU A 10 -4.33 14.25 -1.89
C LEU A 10 -5.50 14.53 -2.83
N LYS A 11 -5.69 15.81 -3.16
CA LYS A 11 -6.61 16.20 -4.25
C LYS A 11 -5.92 15.98 -5.57
N ASN A 12 -6.61 15.38 -6.54
CA ASN A 12 -6.14 15.35 -7.92
C ASN A 12 -7.13 16.06 -8.86
N CYS A 13 -6.68 16.34 -10.09
CA CYS A 13 -7.47 17.11 -11.05
C CYS A 13 -8.58 16.30 -11.74
N LEU A 14 -8.77 15.03 -11.36
CA LEU A 14 -9.67 14.08 -12.00
C LEU A 14 -10.81 13.63 -11.06
N ASP A 15 -11.01 14.33 -9.94
CA ASP A 15 -11.94 13.97 -8.86
C ASP A 15 -11.73 12.54 -8.31
N GLU A 16 -10.53 11.97 -8.48
CA GLU A 16 -10.18 10.70 -7.86
C GLU A 16 -9.70 10.96 -6.43
N GLN A 17 -9.98 10.00 -5.54
CA GLN A 17 -9.52 10.08 -4.17
C GLN A 17 -8.15 9.42 -4.08
N VAL A 18 -7.13 10.23 -3.83
CA VAL A 18 -5.75 9.75 -3.69
C VAL A 18 -5.34 9.81 -2.22
N TRP A 19 -4.99 8.67 -1.65
CA TRP A 19 -4.54 8.53 -0.28
C TRP A 19 -3.05 8.18 -0.27
N ALA A 20 -2.24 9.03 0.35
CA ALA A 20 -0.83 8.78 0.58
C ALA A 20 -0.63 8.21 1.99
N TYR A 21 -0.05 7.02 2.06
CA TYR A 21 0.24 6.30 3.29
C TYR A 21 1.75 6.39 3.57
N ARG A 22 2.11 7.09 4.65
CA ARG A 22 3.48 7.17 5.16
C ARG A 22 3.66 6.11 6.24
N LEU A 23 4.34 5.02 5.89
CA LEU A 23 4.55 3.86 6.73
C LEU A 23 5.65 4.13 7.77
N THR A 24 5.59 3.44 8.90
CA THR A 24 6.69 3.49 9.90
C THR A 24 7.90 2.65 9.50
N LYS A 25 7.81 1.85 8.43
CA LYS A 25 8.86 0.96 7.95
C LYS A 25 8.82 0.84 6.41
N PRO A 26 9.94 0.48 5.77
CA PRO A 26 10.00 0.38 4.32
C PRO A 26 9.17 -0.79 3.79
N ILE A 27 8.66 -0.63 2.58
CA ILE A 27 7.96 -1.70 1.86
C ILE A 27 8.98 -2.79 1.48
N THR A 28 8.66 -4.03 1.79
CA THR A 28 9.49 -5.21 1.52
C THR A 28 8.92 -6.06 0.38
N LYS A 29 9.67 -7.03 -0.13
CA LYS A 29 9.17 -7.97 -1.16
C LYS A 29 7.98 -8.81 -0.68
N GLU A 30 7.85 -9.01 0.63
CA GLU A 30 6.71 -9.73 1.22
C GLU A 30 5.37 -9.02 1.00
N PHE A 31 5.41 -7.71 0.72
CA PHE A 31 4.24 -6.93 0.36
C PHE A 31 3.42 -7.58 -0.76
N GLU A 32 4.07 -8.24 -1.71
CA GLU A 32 3.40 -8.98 -2.78
C GLU A 32 2.39 -10.01 -2.28
N GLY A 33 2.82 -10.83 -1.33
CA GLY A 33 2.00 -11.92 -0.80
C GLY A 33 0.72 -11.39 -0.16
N PHE A 34 0.80 -10.25 0.52
CA PHE A 34 -0.34 -9.64 1.22
C PHE A 34 -1.36 -9.01 0.29
N PHE A 35 -0.91 -8.49 -0.86
CA PHE A 35 -1.77 -7.73 -1.77
C PHE A 35 -2.13 -8.47 -3.07
N SER A 36 -1.62 -9.68 -3.26
CA SER A 36 -1.92 -10.55 -4.41
C SER A 36 -3.42 -10.88 -4.58
N SER A 37 -4.20 -10.86 -3.49
CA SER A 37 -5.65 -11.10 -3.54
C SER A 37 -6.45 -9.98 -4.19
N PHE A 38 -5.90 -8.77 -4.23
CA PHE A 38 -6.59 -7.60 -4.75
C PHE A 38 -6.39 -7.40 -6.26
N GLY A 39 -5.47 -8.13 -6.86
CA GLY A 39 -5.19 -8.07 -8.30
C GLY A 39 -3.75 -8.45 -8.63
N THR A 40 -3.38 -8.26 -9.89
CA THR A 40 -2.03 -8.58 -10.35
C THR A 40 -1.08 -7.44 -10.01
N LEU A 41 -0.12 -7.72 -9.12
CA LEU A 41 0.97 -6.81 -8.81
C LEU A 41 1.91 -6.71 -10.02
N LYS A 42 2.20 -5.50 -10.46
CA LYS A 42 3.15 -5.18 -11.53
C LYS A 42 4.33 -4.46 -10.90
N TYR A 43 5.55 -4.90 -11.17
CA TYR A 43 6.79 -4.21 -10.79
C TYR A 43 7.37 -3.49 -12.04
N PRO A 44 8.19 -2.42 -11.92
CA PRO A 44 8.82 -1.75 -13.06
C PRO A 44 9.96 -2.64 -13.63
N LEU A 45 10.19 -2.62 -14.95
CA LEU A 45 11.14 -1.75 -15.68
C LEU A 45 12.62 -1.85 -15.25
N GLY A 46 13.10 -3.05 -14.91
CA GLY A 46 14.53 -3.37 -14.85
C GLY A 46 15.18 -3.20 -13.48
N ASP A 47 16.34 -3.85 -13.32
CA ASP A 47 17.01 -4.21 -12.05
C ASP A 47 17.29 -3.06 -11.05
N SER A 48 17.13 -1.80 -11.45
CA SER A 48 17.56 -0.63 -10.67
C SER A 48 16.44 0.08 -9.88
N PHE A 49 15.17 -0.16 -10.20
CA PHE A 49 14.05 0.43 -9.46
C PHE A 49 13.08 -0.66 -9.05
N SER A 50 12.90 -0.86 -7.76
CA SER A 50 11.89 -1.81 -7.26
C SER A 50 10.60 -1.05 -6.95
N PHE A 51 9.79 -0.75 -7.97
CA PHE A 51 8.48 -0.10 -7.82
C PHE A 51 7.36 -1.14 -7.74
N ILE A 52 6.27 -0.81 -7.06
CA ILE A 52 5.07 -1.63 -6.94
C ILE A 52 3.96 -0.87 -7.63
N LYS A 53 3.22 -1.57 -8.49
CA LYS A 53 2.01 -1.10 -9.15
C LYS A 53 0.97 -2.21 -9.13
N LEU A 54 -0.03 -2.09 -8.28
CA LEU A 54 -1.20 -2.96 -8.33
C LEU A 54 -2.36 -2.16 -8.92
N GLU A 55 -2.89 -2.61 -10.05
CA GLU A 55 -3.92 -1.88 -10.78
C GLU A 55 -5.15 -2.76 -11.01
N THR A 56 -6.32 -2.24 -10.65
CA THR A 56 -7.63 -2.85 -10.90
C THR A 56 -8.54 -1.88 -11.65
N LYS A 57 -9.78 -2.29 -11.92
CA LYS A 57 -10.80 -1.40 -12.48
C LYS A 57 -11.20 -0.28 -11.50
N ASP A 58 -11.06 -0.51 -10.20
CA ASP A 58 -11.60 0.37 -9.16
C ASP A 58 -10.52 1.20 -8.46
N PHE A 59 -9.27 0.75 -8.46
CA PHE A 59 -8.17 1.47 -7.82
C PHE A 59 -6.81 1.20 -8.46
N LEU A 60 -5.85 2.05 -8.12
CA LEU A 60 -4.44 1.94 -8.45
C LEU A 60 -3.63 2.14 -7.16
N LEU A 61 -2.81 1.17 -6.82
CA LEU A 61 -1.87 1.21 -5.71
C LEU A 61 -0.45 1.30 -6.26
N THR A 62 0.33 2.25 -5.76
CA THR A 62 1.72 2.46 -6.17
C THR A 62 2.65 2.68 -4.99
N GLY A 63 3.93 2.33 -5.13
CA GLY A 63 4.97 2.59 -4.11
C GLY A 63 6.33 2.04 -4.53
N ASN A 64 7.35 2.19 -3.70
CA ASN A 64 8.70 1.67 -3.98
C ASN A 64 9.17 0.75 -2.84
N ILE A 65 9.66 -0.44 -3.18
CA ILE A 65 10.36 -1.30 -2.24
C ILE A 65 11.55 -0.54 -1.66
N GLY A 66 11.76 -0.64 -0.36
CA GLY A 66 12.78 0.10 0.38
C GLY A 66 12.37 1.51 0.79
N LEU A 67 11.24 2.04 0.29
CA LEU A 67 10.67 3.32 0.74
C LEU A 67 9.47 3.11 1.65
N CYS A 68 9.14 4.15 2.42
CA CYS A 68 8.04 4.15 3.39
C CYS A 68 6.77 4.85 2.88
N GLU A 69 6.57 4.92 1.56
CA GLU A 69 5.41 5.61 0.96
C GLU A 69 4.63 4.70 0.01
N LEU A 70 3.32 4.59 0.23
CA LEU A 70 2.35 3.99 -0.68
C LEU A 70 1.31 5.03 -1.09
N LYS A 71 0.82 4.96 -2.33
CA LYS A 71 -0.29 5.77 -2.82
C LYS A 71 -1.41 4.89 -3.31
N LEU A 72 -2.60 5.04 -2.73
CA LEU A 72 -3.84 4.42 -3.20
C LEU A 72 -4.68 5.48 -3.92
N THR A 73 -4.86 5.30 -5.21
CA THR A 73 -5.75 6.12 -6.04
C THR A 73 -7.03 5.34 -6.29
N ILE A 74 -8.17 5.84 -5.82
CA ILE A 74 -9.47 5.23 -6.07
C ILE A 74 -10.07 5.89 -7.31
N LYS A 75 -10.27 5.09 -8.36
CA LYS A 75 -10.71 5.57 -9.68
C LYS A 75 -12.13 6.14 -9.60
N HIS A 76 -12.41 7.09 -10.48
CA HIS A 76 -13.73 7.71 -10.57
C HIS A 76 -14.85 6.67 -10.73
N GLY A 77 -15.93 6.81 -9.94
CA GLY A 77 -17.07 5.88 -9.95
C GLY A 77 -16.92 4.63 -9.08
N ALA A 78 -15.76 4.41 -8.45
CA ALA A 78 -15.55 3.31 -7.51
C ALA A 78 -16.03 3.62 -6.08
N HIS A 79 -16.42 2.58 -5.33
CA HIS A 79 -16.83 2.70 -3.93
C HIS A 79 -15.64 2.97 -2.99
N SER A 80 -15.37 4.25 -2.73
CA SER A 80 -14.16 4.69 -2.01
C SER A 80 -13.98 4.11 -0.60
N SER A 81 -15.02 4.13 0.24
CA SER A 81 -14.91 3.69 1.64
C SER A 81 -14.54 2.21 1.76
N TYR A 82 -15.22 1.33 1.01
CA TYR A 82 -14.97 -0.12 1.06
C TYR A 82 -13.55 -0.49 0.62
N ILE A 83 -13.08 0.10 -0.48
CA ILE A 83 -11.73 -0.16 -1.00
C ILE A 83 -10.68 0.30 0.01
N LYS A 84 -10.85 1.51 0.56
CA LYS A 84 -9.94 2.08 1.55
C LYS A 84 -9.88 1.23 2.82
N GLU A 85 -11.02 0.85 3.39
CA GLU A 85 -11.09 0.04 4.62
C GLU A 85 -10.43 -1.33 4.43
N THR A 86 -10.71 -2.00 3.30
CA THR A 86 -10.14 -3.31 3.00
C THR A 86 -8.62 -3.22 2.80
N PHE A 87 -8.14 -2.17 2.12
CA PHE A 87 -6.72 -1.91 1.95
C PHE A 87 -6.02 -1.64 3.29
N GLU A 88 -6.61 -0.79 4.14
CA GLU A 88 -6.04 -0.45 5.45
C GLU A 88 -5.95 -1.66 6.39
N ALA A 89 -6.95 -2.55 6.36
CA ALA A 89 -6.90 -3.79 7.11
C ALA A 89 -5.75 -4.70 6.65
N ALA A 90 -5.56 -4.86 5.34
CA ALA A 90 -4.46 -5.64 4.77
C ALA A 90 -3.10 -5.01 5.11
N LEU A 91 -2.98 -3.68 5.00
CA LEU A 91 -1.77 -2.93 5.34
C LEU A 91 -1.42 -3.07 6.82
N LEU A 92 -2.39 -2.94 7.73
CA LEU A 92 -2.16 -3.15 9.16
C LEU A 92 -1.67 -4.55 9.47
N ASN A 93 -2.20 -5.58 8.78
CA ASN A 93 -1.74 -6.96 8.96
C ASN A 93 -0.29 -7.14 8.48
N TYR A 94 0.06 -6.59 7.32
CA TYR A 94 1.45 -6.55 6.84
C TYR A 94 2.38 -5.84 7.84
N LEU A 95 1.94 -4.70 8.37
CA LEU A 95 2.75 -3.92 9.30
C LEU A 95 2.94 -4.63 10.65
N LYS A 96 1.92 -5.35 11.14
CA LYS A 96 1.96 -6.14 12.39
C LYS A 96 2.74 -7.44 12.30
N LYS A 97 2.74 -8.13 11.14
CA LYS A 97 3.36 -9.47 11.03
C LYS A 97 4.88 -9.42 11.27
N GLU A 98 5.57 -8.38 10.81
CA GLU A 98 7.02 -8.24 11.08
C GLU A 98 7.34 -7.86 12.55
N VAL A 99 6.37 -7.38 13.34
CA VAL A 99 6.60 -7.12 14.78
C VAL A 99 6.78 -8.43 15.57
N LYS A 100 6.20 -9.54 15.09
CA LYS A 100 6.31 -10.85 15.75
C LYS A 100 7.59 -11.62 15.40
N ASP A 101 8.30 -11.21 14.36
CA ASP A 101 9.57 -11.83 13.99
C ASP A 101 10.77 -11.15 14.66
N GLY A 102 10.61 -9.89 15.11
CA GLY A 102 11.63 -9.14 15.85
C GLY A 102 11.66 -9.36 17.36
N ASP A 103 10.82 -10.25 17.90
CA ASP A 103 10.66 -10.51 19.35
C ASP A 103 11.03 -11.96 19.71
N LYS A 104 11.99 -12.54 18.98
CA LYS A 104 12.55 -13.89 19.21
C LYS A 104 14.03 -13.91 19.59
N ASP A 105 14.61 -12.76 19.91
CA ASP A 105 15.99 -12.66 20.41
C ASP A 105 16.02 -11.95 21.77
N ILE A 106 15.49 -12.60 22.81
CA ILE A 106 15.90 -12.42 24.21
C ILE A 106 15.96 -13.79 24.89
#